data_AF-A0A6J0UPI6-F1
#
_entry.id   AF-A0A6J0UPI6-F1
#
_cell.length_a   1.000
_cell.length_b   1.000
_cell.length_c   1.000
_cell.angle_alpha   90.00
_cell.angle_beta   90.00
_cell.angle_gamma   90.00
#
_symmetry.space_group_name_H-M   'P 1'
#
loop_
_entity.id
_entity.type
_entity.pdbx_description
1 polymer ?
#
loop_
_entity_poly.entity_id
_entity_poly.type
_entity_poly.pdbx_seq_one_letter_code
_entity_poly.pdbx_strand_id
1 'polypeptide(L)'
;MTTIKDQDGSAIHEVLLFAHCNGGNGTCAIILPNSPLPDIITSTLMQTNPICYNESIISAFIHILKEKAPRLATTKIQGTIFPAPNFDPVLDAQMLGGALQGTDCDKDILIDILTQRCNAQRLVIAEAYSNMYSRDLLIDLKEIPSHHFKDVMVGLMYPPASYDAHELWHAMKGVGTDENCLIDILASRSNGEIFQMKEAYLMQYNSDLLQDIYSETSGHFRDTLMNLAQGTRQEGYADPAMAAQDAMVLWEACQQKTGEHKNLLQMVLCNKSYQQLWMVFQEFQNISGQDIVDAINGCYDGYFQELLTAIVLCVRDKASYFAYRLYNAIHELGFHNKTVIRILVARSEIDLMTIRQRYKARYGKSLCHDIRHFSSGHYERALLAICKGDVEDY
;
A
#
# COMPACT_ATOMS: atom_id res chain seq x y z
N MET A 1 21.62 23.37 1.30
CA MET A 1 20.25 23.10 0.82
C MET A 1 20.15 23.65 -0.58
N THR A 2 19.95 22.79 -1.57
CA THR A 2 19.76 23.23 -2.97
C THR A 2 18.38 22.73 -3.39
N THR A 3 17.46 23.67 -3.66
CA THR A 3 16.11 23.34 -4.14
C THR A 3 16.19 22.93 -5.61
N ILE A 4 15.90 21.67 -5.93
CA ILE A 4 15.84 21.21 -7.31
C ILE A 4 14.45 21.52 -7.85
N LYS A 5 14.38 22.36 -8.88
CA LYS A 5 13.14 22.65 -9.60
C LYS A 5 13.06 21.82 -10.88
N ASP A 6 11.85 21.40 -11.25
CA ASP A 6 11.57 20.84 -12.58
C ASP A 6 11.56 21.94 -13.65
N GLN A 7 11.34 21.55 -14.92
CA GLN A 7 11.31 22.48 -16.05
C GLN A 7 10.14 23.49 -15.99
N ASP A 8 9.14 23.25 -15.14
CA ASP A 8 7.97 24.10 -14.94
C ASP A 8 8.07 24.96 -13.65
N GLY A 9 9.21 24.87 -12.93
CA GLY A 9 9.49 25.68 -11.75
C GLY A 9 8.95 25.12 -10.42
N SER A 10 8.38 23.91 -10.42
CA SER A 10 7.88 23.22 -9.23
C SER A 10 9.03 22.64 -8.43
N ALA A 11 9.01 22.82 -7.10
CA ALA A 11 10.04 22.26 -6.22
C ALA A 11 9.87 20.73 -6.12
N ILE A 12 10.87 19.99 -6.57
CA ILE A 12 11.05 18.58 -6.23
C ILE A 12 11.77 18.59 -4.88
N HIS A 13 11.17 17.98 -3.86
CA HIS A 13 11.59 17.90 -2.44
C HIS A 13 13.03 18.33 -2.09
N GLU A 14 13.16 19.04 -0.96
CA GLU A 14 14.44 19.40 -0.35
C GLU A 14 15.35 18.18 -0.14
N VAL A 15 16.46 18.12 -0.87
CA VAL A 15 17.53 17.17 -0.59
C VAL A 15 18.40 17.77 0.52
N LEU A 16 18.30 17.20 1.73
CA LEU A 16 19.19 17.50 2.85
C LEU A 16 20.50 16.73 2.67
N LEU A 17 21.50 17.38 2.07
CA LEU A 17 22.88 16.91 2.09
C LEU A 17 23.51 17.31 3.44
N PHE A 18 23.61 16.36 4.38
CA PHE A 18 24.49 16.50 5.54
C PHE A 18 25.88 15.97 5.17
N ALA A 19 26.87 16.86 5.08
CA ALA A 19 28.27 16.48 5.10
C ALA A 19 28.76 16.58 6.55
N HIS A 20 28.85 15.45 7.27
CA HIS A 20 29.53 15.42 8.56
C HIS A 20 30.91 14.79 8.38
N CYS A 21 31.92 15.64 8.27
CA CYS A 21 33.32 15.22 8.30
C CYS A 21 33.80 15.20 9.75
N ASN A 22 33.73 14.06 10.42
CA ASN A 22 34.59 13.79 11.58
C ASN A 22 35.74 12.88 11.14
N GLY A 23 36.96 13.31 11.47
CA GLY A 23 38.19 12.79 10.90
C GLY A 23 38.40 11.29 11.10
N GLY A 24 38.93 10.65 10.05
CA GLY A 24 39.43 9.28 10.06
C GLY A 24 38.42 8.25 9.57
N ASN A 25 38.49 7.92 8.28
CA ASN A 25 37.70 6.89 7.56
C ASN A 25 36.19 7.19 7.42
N GLY A 26 35.89 8.18 6.58
CA GLY A 26 34.51 8.57 6.25
C GLY A 26 33.87 7.71 5.16
N THR A 27 32.82 6.99 5.50
CA THR A 27 31.74 6.60 4.58
C THR A 27 30.72 7.74 4.53
N CYS A 28 30.48 8.32 3.35
CA CYS A 28 29.35 9.24 3.14
C CYS A 28 28.14 8.41 2.68
N ALA A 29 27.09 8.36 3.50
CA ALA A 29 25.81 7.78 3.11
C ALA A 29 24.86 8.90 2.67
N ILE A 30 24.28 8.76 1.47
CA ILE A 30 23.15 9.59 1.01
C ILE A 30 21.88 8.84 1.44
N ILE A 31 21.12 9.39 2.37
CA ILE A 31 19.80 8.86 2.76
C ILE A 31 18.74 9.71 2.07
N LEU A 32 17.98 9.10 1.16
CA LEU A 32 16.77 9.71 0.59
C LEU A 32 15.56 9.19 1.39
N PRO A 33 14.88 10.01 2.21
CA PRO A 33 13.63 9.59 2.79
C PRO A 33 12.56 9.56 1.69
N ASN A 34 11.99 8.37 1.43
CA ASN A 34 10.83 8.11 0.58
C ASN A 34 11.01 8.22 -0.95
N SER A 35 12.01 7.56 -1.53
CA SER A 35 12.06 7.30 -2.99
C SER A 35 12.02 5.80 -3.31
N PRO A 36 11.24 5.34 -4.31
CA PRO A 36 11.14 3.92 -4.69
C PRO A 36 12.32 3.43 -5.56
N LEU A 37 13.54 3.93 -5.31
CA LEU A 37 14.74 3.57 -6.08
C LEU A 37 15.91 3.24 -5.15
N PRO A 38 16.00 2.01 -4.61
CA PRO A 38 17.18 1.59 -3.86
C PRO A 38 18.36 1.23 -4.78
N ASP A 39 18.12 0.72 -5.99
CA ASP A 39 19.15 -0.11 -6.66
C ASP A 39 19.97 0.53 -7.79
N ILE A 40 19.67 1.77 -8.19
CA ILE A 40 20.47 2.45 -9.23
C ILE A 40 21.67 3.21 -8.64
N ILE A 41 21.62 3.61 -7.37
CA ILE A 41 22.61 4.52 -6.79
C ILE A 41 23.83 3.76 -6.23
N THR A 42 23.66 2.52 -5.80
CA THR A 42 24.71 1.75 -5.09
C THR A 42 25.83 1.25 -6.02
N SER A 43 25.55 1.00 -7.31
CA SER A 43 26.56 0.48 -8.24
C SER A 43 27.49 1.56 -8.81
N THR A 44 27.05 2.82 -8.87
CA THR A 44 27.85 3.93 -9.42
C THR A 44 28.78 4.55 -8.38
N LEU A 45 28.43 4.48 -7.09
CA LEU A 45 29.21 5.09 -5.99
C LEU A 45 30.39 4.24 -5.50
N MET A 46 30.46 2.95 -5.85
CA MET A 46 31.54 2.05 -5.41
C MET A 46 32.83 2.15 -6.25
N GLN A 47 32.85 2.93 -7.35
CA GLN A 47 33.99 2.95 -8.28
C GLN A 47 34.80 4.26 -8.33
N THR A 48 34.47 5.27 -7.52
CA THR A 48 35.22 6.54 -7.54
C THR A 48 35.71 6.92 -6.16
N ASN A 49 37.03 7.06 -6.05
CA ASN A 49 37.76 7.58 -4.88
C ASN A 49 37.14 8.91 -4.36
N PRO A 50 37.29 9.22 -3.06
CA PRO A 50 36.61 10.35 -2.42
C PRO A 50 37.27 11.67 -2.86
N ILE A 51 36.76 12.24 -3.95
CA ILE A 51 37.11 13.58 -4.39
C ILE A 51 35.89 14.45 -4.18
N CYS A 52 36.06 15.56 -3.47
CA CYS A 52 35.05 16.58 -3.24
C CYS A 52 34.26 16.87 -4.52
N TYR A 53 32.96 16.56 -4.50
CA TYR A 53 32.07 16.84 -5.63
C TYR A 53 31.92 18.35 -5.79
N ASN A 54 32.48 18.92 -6.86
CA ASN A 54 32.22 20.30 -7.26
C ASN A 54 30.81 20.40 -7.88
N GLU A 55 30.19 21.59 -7.86
CA GLU A 55 28.84 21.87 -8.39
C GLU A 55 28.64 21.34 -9.82
N SER A 56 29.70 21.32 -10.63
CA SER A 56 29.68 20.77 -12.00
C SER A 56 29.38 19.28 -12.06
N ILE A 57 29.88 18.47 -11.10
CA ILE A 57 29.65 17.02 -11.06
C ILE A 57 28.26 16.72 -10.54
N ILE A 58 27.78 17.48 -9.55
CA ILE A 58 26.40 17.40 -9.05
C ILE A 58 25.43 17.78 -10.18
N SER A 59 25.72 18.84 -10.93
CA SER A 59 24.91 19.26 -12.08
C SER A 59 24.92 18.22 -13.20
N ALA A 60 26.05 17.58 -13.49
CA ALA A 60 26.13 16.49 -14.46
C ALA A 60 25.37 15.24 -13.99
N PHE A 61 25.42 14.91 -12.70
CA PHE A 61 24.67 13.79 -12.12
C PHE A 61 23.16 14.05 -12.16
N ILE A 62 22.71 15.27 -11.83
CA ILE A 62 21.33 15.70 -11.96
C ILE A 62 20.88 15.66 -13.43
N HIS A 63 21.72 16.07 -14.37
CA HIS A 63 21.41 16.00 -15.80
C HIS A 63 21.28 14.56 -16.29
N ILE A 64 22.19 13.67 -15.87
CA ILE A 64 22.14 12.24 -16.20
C ILE A 64 20.89 11.58 -15.59
N LEU A 65 20.51 11.94 -14.37
CA LEU A 65 19.25 11.48 -13.76
C LEU A 65 18.02 12.00 -14.53
N LYS A 66 18.05 13.25 -15.01
CA LYS A 66 16.97 13.83 -15.83
C LYS A 66 16.87 13.19 -17.23
N GLU A 67 17.99 12.82 -17.85
CA GLU A 67 18.01 12.17 -19.17
C GLU A 67 17.75 10.66 -19.13
N LYS A 68 18.20 9.96 -18.07
CA LYS A 68 18.09 8.49 -17.94
C LYS A 68 16.92 8.02 -17.09
N ALA A 69 16.22 8.92 -16.40
CA ALA A 69 14.89 8.58 -15.93
C ALA A 69 14.02 8.32 -17.17
N PRO A 70 13.49 7.10 -17.40
CA PRO A 70 12.31 6.99 -18.24
C PRO A 70 11.28 7.99 -17.70
N ARG A 71 10.32 8.41 -18.51
CA ARG A 71 9.14 9.14 -18.03
C ARG A 71 8.37 8.26 -17.03
N LEU A 72 8.91 8.06 -15.84
CA LEU A 72 8.18 7.84 -14.62
C LEU A 72 7.41 9.14 -14.52
N ALA A 73 6.19 9.14 -15.05
CA ALA A 73 5.18 10.03 -14.53
C ALA A 73 5.34 9.93 -13.02
N THR A 74 5.78 11.01 -12.38
CA THR A 74 5.71 11.12 -10.94
C THR A 74 4.24 10.88 -10.66
N THR A 75 3.90 9.66 -10.24
CA THR A 75 2.53 9.31 -9.91
C THR A 75 2.21 10.21 -8.74
N LYS A 76 1.57 11.34 -9.04
CA LYS A 76 1.25 12.37 -8.07
C LYS A 76 0.52 11.63 -6.97
N ILE A 77 1.08 11.57 -5.76
CA ILE A 77 0.46 10.89 -4.63
C ILE A 77 -0.90 11.54 -4.47
N GLN A 78 -1.96 10.78 -4.76
CA GLN A 78 -3.33 11.27 -4.62
C GLN A 78 -3.95 10.59 -3.40
N GLY A 79 -3.32 10.77 -2.25
CA GLY A 79 -3.93 10.48 -0.96
C GLY A 79 -5.09 11.44 -0.69
N THR A 80 -5.83 11.16 0.37
CA THR A 80 -6.83 12.04 0.95
C THR A 80 -6.37 12.63 2.28
N ILE A 81 -5.44 11.98 2.98
CA ILE A 81 -4.81 12.51 4.20
C ILE A 81 -3.42 13.04 3.86
N PHE A 82 -3.10 14.23 4.36
CA PHE A 82 -1.84 14.93 4.14
C PHE A 82 -1.28 15.44 5.47
N PRO A 83 0.02 15.75 5.56
CA PRO A 83 0.57 16.43 6.73
C PRO A 83 -0.19 17.73 7.02
N ALA A 84 -0.70 17.88 8.23
CA ALA A 84 -1.38 19.10 8.64
C ALA A 84 -0.40 20.28 8.69
N PRO A 85 -0.73 21.43 8.10
CA PRO A 85 0.03 22.65 8.27
C PRO A 85 -0.11 23.15 9.72
N ASN A 86 0.98 23.67 10.30
CA ASN A 86 1.02 24.16 11.69
C ASN A 86 0.74 23.07 12.75
N PHE A 87 1.28 21.88 12.54
CA PHE A 87 1.16 20.75 13.46
C PHE A 87 1.76 21.05 14.85
N ASP A 88 0.92 20.91 15.89
CA ASP A 88 1.32 20.96 17.29
C ASP A 88 0.96 19.63 17.98
N PRO A 89 1.93 18.72 18.16
CA PRO A 89 1.67 17.41 18.76
C PRO A 89 1.24 17.49 20.22
N VAL A 90 1.68 18.52 20.96
CA VAL A 90 1.35 18.66 22.38
C VAL A 90 -0.11 19.09 22.54
N LEU A 91 -0.55 20.06 21.73
CA LEU A 91 -1.95 20.47 21.71
C LEU A 91 -2.87 19.32 21.26
N ASP A 92 -2.51 18.62 20.19
CA ASP A 92 -3.28 17.47 19.71
C ASP A 92 -3.37 16.38 20.79
N ALA A 93 -2.25 16.05 21.44
CA ALA A 93 -2.22 15.07 22.54
C ALA A 93 -3.11 15.50 23.72
N GLN A 94 -3.07 16.79 24.09
CA GLN A 94 -3.91 17.33 25.16
C GLN A 94 -5.41 17.20 24.83
N MET A 95 -5.80 17.52 23.60
CA MET A 95 -7.18 17.41 23.13
C MET A 95 -7.65 15.94 23.11
N LEU A 96 -6.82 15.02 22.62
CA LEU A 96 -7.11 13.59 22.64
C LEU A 96 -7.24 13.05 24.08
N GLY A 97 -6.39 13.49 25.01
CA GLY A 97 -6.47 13.10 26.42
C GLY A 97 -7.76 13.57 27.08
N GLY A 98 -8.18 14.81 26.82
CA GLY A 98 -9.49 15.31 27.26
C GLY A 98 -10.65 14.49 26.68
N ALA A 99 -10.58 14.16 25.38
CA ALA A 99 -11.60 13.39 24.68
C ALA A 99 -11.74 11.96 25.23
N LEU A 100 -10.64 11.30 25.59
CA LEU A 100 -10.63 9.92 26.08
C LEU A 100 -11.01 9.81 27.57
N GLN A 101 -10.85 10.86 28.37
CA GLN A 101 -11.20 10.86 29.80
C GLN A 101 -12.67 11.23 30.08
N GLY A 102 -13.38 11.81 29.12
CA GLY A 102 -14.81 12.15 29.26
C GLY A 102 -15.71 10.92 29.44
N THR A 103 -16.82 11.08 30.16
CA THR A 103 -17.74 9.97 30.53
C THR A 103 -18.27 9.16 29.34
N ASP A 104 -18.35 9.76 28.16
CA ASP A 104 -18.87 9.12 26.94
C ASP A 104 -17.86 8.99 25.79
N CYS A 105 -16.60 9.40 26.01
CA CYS A 105 -15.56 9.62 25.00
C CYS A 105 -16.00 10.60 23.89
N ASP A 106 -15.29 11.74 23.76
CA ASP A 106 -15.57 12.70 22.69
C ASP A 106 -15.01 12.22 21.35
N LYS A 107 -15.83 11.44 20.64
CA LYS A 107 -15.48 10.83 19.36
C LYS A 107 -15.27 11.87 18.25
N ASP A 108 -15.81 13.07 18.37
CA ASP A 108 -15.67 14.11 17.36
C ASP A 108 -14.26 14.67 17.36
N ILE A 109 -13.70 14.90 18.54
CA ILE A 109 -12.29 15.29 18.70
C ILE A 109 -11.36 14.20 18.12
N LEU A 110 -11.66 12.92 18.37
CA LEU A 110 -10.86 11.83 17.81
C LEU A 110 -10.87 11.84 16.27
N ILE A 111 -12.05 12.03 15.66
CA ILE A 111 -12.18 12.12 14.20
C ILE A 111 -11.41 13.33 13.67
N ASP A 112 -11.65 14.52 14.24
CA ASP A 112 -11.13 15.78 13.73
C ASP A 112 -9.60 15.88 13.83
N ILE A 113 -8.98 15.14 14.75
CA ILE A 113 -7.52 15.04 14.86
C ILE A 113 -7.01 13.86 14.02
N LEU A 114 -7.41 12.62 14.31
CA LEU A 114 -6.74 11.44 13.76
C LEU A 114 -6.98 11.23 12.26
N THR A 115 -8.07 11.76 11.71
CA THR A 115 -8.31 11.70 10.25
C THR A 115 -7.70 12.88 9.48
N GLN A 116 -7.16 13.87 10.20
CA GLN A 116 -6.62 15.12 9.64
C GLN A 116 -5.11 15.28 9.89
N ARG A 117 -4.43 14.23 10.35
CA ARG A 117 -2.98 14.16 10.56
C ARG A 117 -2.42 13.00 9.77
N CYS A 118 -1.31 13.19 9.06
CA CYS A 118 -0.65 12.06 8.42
C CYS A 118 -0.13 11.08 9.48
N ASN A 119 0.16 9.83 9.08
CA ASN A 119 0.57 8.79 10.02
C ASN A 119 1.83 9.18 10.81
N ALA A 120 2.81 9.80 10.15
CA ALA A 120 4.01 10.31 10.81
C ALA A 120 3.67 11.31 11.94
N GLN A 121 2.71 12.22 11.71
CA GLN A 121 2.23 13.14 12.75
C GLN A 121 1.48 12.41 13.86
N ARG A 122 0.64 11.43 13.53
CA ARG A 122 -0.06 10.59 14.52
C ARG A 122 0.90 9.89 15.48
N LEU A 123 2.05 9.41 14.99
CA LEU A 123 3.08 8.80 15.84
C LEU A 123 3.73 9.82 16.79
N VAL A 124 3.98 11.05 16.33
CA VAL A 124 4.50 12.13 17.20
C VAL A 124 3.46 12.54 18.23
N ILE A 125 2.17 12.55 17.88
CA ILE A 125 1.08 12.77 18.85
C ILE A 125 1.07 11.67 19.91
N ALA A 126 1.22 10.41 19.51
CA ALA A 126 1.27 9.29 20.45
C ALA A 126 2.43 9.41 21.45
N GLU A 127 3.60 9.85 20.99
CA GLU A 127 4.75 10.14 21.86
C GLU A 127 4.44 11.29 22.85
N ALA A 128 3.90 12.41 22.35
CA ALA A 128 3.51 13.55 23.20
C ALA A 128 2.44 13.16 24.24
N TYR A 129 1.47 12.33 23.84
CA TYR A 129 0.44 11.78 24.73
C TYR A 129 1.05 10.92 25.84
N SER A 130 1.99 10.03 25.49
CA SER A 130 2.71 9.19 26.45
C SER A 130 3.48 10.02 27.47
N ASN A 131 4.21 11.04 27.03
CA ASN A 131 4.95 11.94 27.90
C ASN A 131 4.04 12.75 28.84
N MET A 132 2.85 13.12 28.38
CA MET A 132 1.92 13.96 29.14
C MET A 132 1.11 13.17 30.17
N TYR A 133 0.64 11.98 29.81
CA TYR A 133 -0.31 11.21 30.60
C TYR A 133 0.30 9.95 31.24
N SER A 134 1.55 9.60 30.91
CA SER A 134 2.16 8.30 31.26
C SER A 134 1.30 7.11 30.83
N ARG A 135 0.62 7.23 29.69
CA ARG A 135 -0.31 6.24 29.12
C ARG A 135 -0.05 6.07 27.64
N ASP A 136 -0.37 4.90 27.09
CA ASP A 136 -0.23 4.66 25.66
C ASP A 136 -1.54 5.00 24.93
N LEU A 137 -1.45 5.90 23.95
CA LEU A 137 -2.62 6.36 23.18
C LEU A 137 -3.30 5.22 22.42
N LEU A 138 -2.53 4.27 21.85
CA LEU A 138 -3.09 3.14 21.11
C LEU A 138 -3.84 2.19 22.04
N ILE A 139 -3.32 1.95 23.24
CA ILE A 139 -4.00 1.17 24.29
C ILE A 139 -5.30 1.88 24.69
N ASP A 140 -5.26 3.19 24.97
CA ASP A 140 -6.45 3.93 25.37
C ASP A 140 -7.53 3.94 24.28
N LEU A 141 -7.14 4.06 23.00
CA LEU A 141 -8.07 3.94 21.86
C LEU A 141 -8.70 2.54 21.77
N LYS A 142 -7.99 1.48 22.15
CA LYS A 142 -8.50 0.10 22.11
C LYS A 142 -9.61 -0.18 23.13
N GLU A 143 -9.71 0.65 24.17
CA GLU A 143 -10.75 0.56 25.20
C GLU A 143 -12.07 1.26 24.81
N ILE A 144 -12.11 1.93 23.65
CA ILE A 144 -13.34 2.58 23.16
C ILE A 144 -14.45 1.52 22.91
N PRO A 145 -15.67 1.68 23.46
CA PRO A 145 -16.71 0.65 23.40
C PRO A 145 -17.33 0.44 22.00
N SER A 146 -17.15 1.40 21.07
CA SER A 146 -17.72 1.32 19.73
C SER A 146 -16.81 0.53 18.79
N HIS A 147 -17.17 -0.73 18.48
CA HIS A 147 -16.29 -1.68 17.77
C HIS A 147 -15.72 -1.13 16.45
N HIS A 148 -16.54 -0.83 15.44
CA HIS A 148 -16.04 -0.40 14.13
C HIS A 148 -15.41 0.99 14.14
N PHE A 149 -15.94 1.91 14.95
CA PHE A 149 -15.32 3.24 15.12
C PHE A 149 -13.92 3.11 15.73
N LYS A 150 -13.79 2.28 16.77
CA LYS A 150 -12.51 1.95 17.38
C LYS A 150 -11.56 1.37 16.34
N ASP A 151 -12.00 0.40 15.54
CA ASP A 151 -11.16 -0.25 14.53
C ASP A 151 -10.57 0.79 13.55
N VAL A 152 -11.34 1.82 13.16
CA VAL A 152 -10.84 2.94 12.35
C VAL A 152 -9.79 3.75 13.11
N MET A 153 -10.11 4.22 14.32
CA MET A 153 -9.19 5.07 15.09
C MET A 153 -7.87 4.36 15.42
N VAL A 154 -7.97 3.08 15.82
CA VAL A 154 -6.82 2.21 16.10
C VAL A 154 -6.02 1.94 14.83
N GLY A 155 -6.69 1.58 13.72
CA GLY A 155 -6.02 1.32 12.44
C GLY A 155 -5.22 2.53 11.95
N LEU A 156 -5.76 3.74 12.11
CA LEU A 156 -5.06 4.98 11.79
C LEU A 156 -3.74 5.14 12.59
N MET A 157 -3.63 4.62 13.79
CA MET A 157 -2.42 4.81 14.60
C MET A 157 -1.25 3.90 14.21
N TYR A 158 -1.51 2.82 13.46
CA TYR A 158 -0.45 1.89 13.05
C TYR A 158 0.41 2.49 11.93
N PRO A 159 1.76 2.39 11.99
CA PRO A 159 2.60 2.59 10.80
C PRO A 159 2.15 1.67 9.65
N PRO A 160 2.29 2.04 8.36
CA PRO A 160 1.71 1.28 7.25
C PRO A 160 2.07 -0.22 7.24
N ALA A 161 3.36 -0.57 7.34
CA ALA A 161 3.80 -1.96 7.39
C ALA A 161 3.30 -2.69 8.65
N SER A 162 3.18 -1.97 9.75
CA SER A 162 2.64 -2.47 11.02
C SER A 162 1.13 -2.70 10.96
N TYR A 163 0.40 -1.92 10.16
CA TYR A 163 -1.03 -2.10 9.94
C TYR A 163 -1.29 -3.31 9.04
N ASP A 164 -0.52 -3.48 7.96
CA ASP A 164 -0.64 -4.68 7.12
C ASP A 164 -0.32 -5.96 7.91
N ALA A 165 0.74 -5.94 8.74
CA ALA A 165 1.07 -7.05 9.63
C ALA A 165 -0.08 -7.36 10.61
N HIS A 166 -0.70 -6.32 11.18
CA HIS A 166 -1.85 -6.45 12.06
C HIS A 166 -3.04 -7.12 11.37
N GLU A 167 -3.39 -6.65 10.18
CA GLU A 167 -4.50 -7.20 9.39
C GLU A 167 -4.25 -8.65 8.97
N LEU A 168 -3.03 -9.01 8.56
CA LEU A 168 -2.68 -10.39 8.21
C LEU A 168 -2.74 -11.33 9.43
N TRP A 169 -2.20 -10.90 10.57
CA TRP A 169 -2.23 -11.74 11.78
C TRP A 169 -3.67 -11.98 12.23
N HIS A 170 -4.51 -10.95 12.23
CA HIS A 170 -5.92 -11.09 12.58
C HIS A 170 -6.74 -11.86 11.53
N ALA A 171 -6.32 -11.87 10.26
CA ALA A 171 -6.93 -12.68 9.22
C ALA A 171 -6.63 -14.18 9.38
N MET A 172 -5.50 -14.52 9.98
CA MET A 172 -5.03 -15.90 10.18
C MET A 172 -5.30 -16.42 11.60
N LYS A 173 -5.65 -15.53 12.53
CA LYS A 173 -5.90 -15.91 13.92
C LYS A 173 -7.36 -16.29 14.15
N GLY A 174 -7.57 -17.50 14.69
CA GLY A 174 -8.82 -17.91 15.30
C GLY A 174 -9.49 -19.04 14.52
N VAL A 175 -10.82 -19.08 14.55
CA VAL A 175 -11.58 -20.09 13.81
C VAL A 175 -11.84 -19.57 12.40
N GLY A 176 -11.16 -20.19 11.42
CA GLY A 176 -11.24 -19.81 10.01
C GLY A 176 -10.25 -18.70 9.64
N THR A 177 -10.02 -18.58 8.35
CA THR A 177 -9.10 -17.61 7.74
C THR A 177 -9.91 -16.56 6.99
N ASP A 178 -9.50 -15.29 7.02
CA ASP A 178 -10.02 -14.25 6.11
C ASP A 178 -9.15 -14.22 4.86
N GLU A 179 -9.43 -15.11 3.90
CA GLU A 179 -8.66 -15.22 2.66
C GLU A 179 -8.70 -13.93 1.84
N ASN A 180 -9.79 -13.18 1.93
CA ASN A 180 -9.95 -11.91 1.25
C ASN A 180 -8.95 -10.85 1.73
N CYS A 181 -8.63 -10.85 3.04
CA CYS A 181 -7.57 -10.01 3.59
C CYS A 181 -6.19 -10.40 3.03
N LEU A 182 -5.88 -11.71 3.03
CA LEU A 182 -4.62 -12.22 2.48
C LEU A 182 -4.44 -11.82 1.01
N ILE A 183 -5.51 -11.97 0.20
CA ILE A 183 -5.53 -11.61 -1.22
C ILE A 183 -5.29 -10.11 -1.40
N ASP A 184 -6.03 -9.25 -0.69
CA ASP A 184 -5.92 -7.78 -0.82
C ASP A 184 -4.51 -7.27 -0.56
N ILE A 185 -3.89 -7.77 0.50
CA ILE A 185 -2.57 -7.30 0.93
C ILE A 185 -1.51 -7.90 0.00
N LEU A 186 -1.42 -9.22 -0.11
CA LEU A 186 -0.28 -9.86 -0.78
C LEU A 186 -0.28 -9.67 -2.31
N ALA A 187 -1.44 -9.50 -2.95
CA ALA A 187 -1.49 -9.23 -4.40
C ALA A 187 -1.12 -7.78 -4.76
N SER A 188 -1.23 -6.84 -3.81
CA SER A 188 -1.13 -5.41 -4.10
C SER A 188 0.15 -4.73 -3.61
N ARG A 189 0.84 -5.32 -2.62
CA ARG A 189 2.08 -4.76 -2.06
C ARG A 189 3.29 -5.00 -2.96
N SER A 190 4.20 -4.04 -2.94
CA SER A 190 5.51 -4.09 -3.59
C SER A 190 6.52 -4.90 -2.79
N ASN A 191 7.66 -5.22 -3.39
CA ASN A 191 8.76 -5.94 -2.71
C ASN A 191 9.17 -5.23 -1.40
N GLY A 192 9.36 -3.92 -1.44
CA GLY A 192 9.74 -3.12 -0.27
C GLY A 192 8.67 -3.11 0.83
N GLU A 193 7.39 -2.97 0.47
CA GLU A 193 6.28 -3.06 1.43
C GLU A 193 6.19 -4.45 2.07
N ILE A 194 6.37 -5.52 1.28
CA ILE A 194 6.37 -6.90 1.79
C ILE A 194 7.54 -7.15 2.75
N PHE A 195 8.73 -6.64 2.44
CA PHE A 195 9.88 -6.74 3.33
C PHE A 195 9.60 -6.06 4.68
N GLN A 196 9.14 -4.81 4.67
CA GLN A 196 8.83 -4.07 5.89
C GLN A 196 7.70 -4.70 6.70
N MET A 197 6.69 -5.24 6.01
CA MET A 197 5.56 -5.93 6.64
C MET A 197 6.00 -7.21 7.36
N LYS A 198 6.92 -7.99 6.77
CA LYS A 198 7.48 -9.19 7.43
C LYS A 198 8.24 -8.84 8.71
N GLU A 199 9.07 -7.80 8.67
CA GLU A 199 9.78 -7.31 9.85
C GLU A 199 8.80 -6.86 10.93
N ALA A 200 7.79 -6.07 10.56
CA ALA A 200 6.76 -5.60 11.50
C ALA A 200 5.96 -6.77 12.11
N TYR A 201 5.61 -7.78 11.31
CA TYR A 201 4.89 -8.97 11.76
C TYR A 201 5.69 -9.74 12.81
N LEU A 202 6.97 -9.98 12.54
CA LEU A 202 7.87 -10.66 13.47
C LEU A 202 8.01 -9.87 14.78
N MET A 203 8.22 -8.55 14.71
CA MET A 203 8.39 -7.72 15.89
C MET A 203 7.13 -7.63 16.76
N GLN A 204 5.94 -7.54 16.15
CA GLN A 204 4.69 -7.37 16.89
C GLN A 204 4.15 -8.67 17.48
N TYR A 205 4.29 -9.77 16.75
CA TYR A 205 3.61 -11.02 17.08
C TYR A 205 4.56 -12.15 17.46
N ASN A 206 5.87 -11.93 17.35
CA ASN A 206 6.90 -12.93 17.60
C ASN A 206 6.62 -14.24 16.83
N SER A 207 6.13 -14.11 15.60
CA SER A 207 5.78 -15.19 14.68
C SER A 207 6.32 -14.87 13.27
N ASP A 208 6.55 -15.91 12.48
CA ASP A 208 7.00 -15.76 11.09
C ASP A 208 5.80 -15.75 10.14
N LEU A 209 5.68 -14.69 9.32
CA LEU A 209 4.54 -14.52 8.43
C LEU A 209 4.41 -15.67 7.41
N LEU A 210 5.52 -16.19 6.89
CA LEU A 210 5.49 -17.27 5.90
C LEU A 210 5.05 -18.59 6.54
N GLN A 211 5.48 -18.88 7.77
CA GLN A 211 5.02 -20.05 8.51
C GLN A 211 3.52 -19.99 8.79
N ASP A 212 3.02 -18.82 9.21
CA ASP A 212 1.59 -18.65 9.51
C ASP A 212 0.73 -18.78 8.22
N ILE A 213 1.17 -18.18 7.10
CA ILE A 213 0.50 -18.40 5.80
C ILE A 213 0.49 -19.89 5.44
N TYR A 214 1.61 -20.58 5.67
CA TYR A 214 1.73 -21.99 5.34
C TYR A 214 0.80 -22.88 6.17
N SER A 215 0.61 -22.58 7.46
CA SER A 215 -0.28 -23.35 8.35
C SER A 215 -1.75 -23.08 8.10
N GLU A 216 -2.11 -21.84 7.78
CA GLU A 216 -3.51 -21.41 7.66
C GLU A 216 -4.11 -21.58 6.26
N THR A 217 -3.31 -21.96 5.27
CA THR A 217 -3.79 -22.10 3.88
C THR A 217 -3.33 -23.42 3.24
N SER A 218 -3.92 -23.78 2.11
CA SER A 218 -3.58 -25.03 1.42
C SER A 218 -3.64 -24.94 -0.10
N GLY A 219 -3.07 -25.96 -0.75
CA GLY A 219 -3.06 -26.12 -2.20
C GLY A 219 -2.42 -24.94 -2.96
N HIS A 220 -2.84 -24.78 -4.21
CA HIS A 220 -2.31 -23.74 -5.09
C HIS A 220 -2.59 -22.30 -4.59
N PHE A 221 -3.62 -22.12 -3.77
CA PHE A 221 -3.87 -20.83 -3.12
C PHE A 221 -2.71 -20.47 -2.17
N ARG A 222 -2.34 -21.38 -1.26
CA ARG A 222 -1.17 -21.23 -0.39
C ARG A 222 0.09 -20.95 -1.19
N ASP A 223 0.37 -21.79 -2.18
CA ASP A 223 1.63 -21.72 -2.92
C ASP A 223 1.77 -20.36 -3.63
N THR A 224 0.67 -19.80 -4.11
CA THR A 224 0.63 -18.45 -4.70
C THR A 224 0.87 -17.36 -3.67
N LEU A 225 0.22 -17.42 -2.49
CA LEU A 225 0.45 -16.46 -1.40
C LEU A 225 1.91 -16.50 -0.93
N MET A 226 2.48 -17.69 -0.78
CA MET A 226 3.87 -17.90 -0.39
C MET A 226 4.83 -17.29 -1.39
N ASN A 227 4.56 -17.43 -2.69
CA ASN A 227 5.35 -16.81 -3.75
C ASN A 227 5.30 -15.28 -3.70
N LEU A 228 4.11 -14.70 -3.45
CA LEU A 228 3.97 -13.24 -3.30
C LEU A 228 4.69 -12.74 -2.04
N ALA A 229 4.51 -13.42 -0.90
CA ALA A 229 5.09 -13.04 0.39
C ALA A 229 6.63 -13.15 0.44
N GLN A 230 7.27 -13.77 -0.55
CA GLN A 230 8.73 -13.66 -0.70
C GLN A 230 9.16 -12.20 -0.91
N GLY A 231 8.37 -11.41 -1.66
CA GLY A 231 8.72 -10.02 -1.97
C GLY A 231 9.93 -9.92 -2.91
N THR A 232 10.05 -10.86 -3.85
CA THR A 232 11.18 -10.97 -4.79
C THR A 232 10.73 -10.86 -6.24
N ARG A 233 9.65 -10.13 -6.52
CA ARG A 233 9.18 -9.91 -7.90
C ARG A 233 10.28 -9.21 -8.69
N GLN A 234 10.49 -9.60 -9.94
CA GLN A 234 11.42 -8.95 -10.83
C GLN A 234 11.06 -7.46 -11.01
N GLU A 235 12.07 -6.61 -11.07
CA GLU A 235 11.92 -5.18 -11.33
C GLU A 235 12.68 -4.84 -12.61
N GLY A 236 12.10 -4.01 -13.47
CA GLY A 236 12.74 -3.57 -14.70
C GLY A 236 11.85 -3.58 -15.93
N TYR A 237 12.47 -3.34 -17.07
CA TYR A 237 11.81 -3.22 -18.37
C TYR A 237 11.26 -4.55 -18.87
N ALA A 238 10.26 -4.44 -19.74
CA ALA A 238 9.67 -5.59 -20.39
C ALA A 238 10.48 -6.03 -21.63
N ASP A 239 10.46 -7.33 -21.89
CA ASP A 239 10.96 -7.99 -23.10
C ASP A 239 9.75 -8.52 -23.90
N PRO A 240 9.46 -7.95 -25.08
CA PRO A 240 8.34 -8.39 -25.92
C PRO A 240 8.40 -9.86 -26.36
N ALA A 241 9.59 -10.41 -26.63
CA ALA A 241 9.72 -11.80 -27.06
C ALA A 241 9.41 -12.76 -25.92
N MET A 242 9.89 -12.43 -24.71
CA MET A 242 9.53 -13.15 -23.49
C MET A 242 8.04 -12.99 -23.17
N ALA A 243 7.44 -11.83 -23.47
CA ALA A 243 6.03 -11.56 -23.19
C ALA A 243 5.12 -12.50 -23.98
N ALA A 244 5.41 -12.71 -25.27
CA ALA A 244 4.67 -13.66 -26.11
C ALA A 244 4.80 -15.11 -25.63
N GLN A 245 6.00 -15.50 -25.14
CA GLN A 245 6.23 -16.84 -24.58
C GLN A 245 5.45 -17.05 -23.28
N ASP A 246 5.57 -16.11 -22.32
CA ASP A 246 4.84 -16.15 -21.06
C ASP A 246 3.32 -16.12 -21.29
N ALA A 247 2.84 -15.38 -22.31
CA ALA A 247 1.43 -15.35 -22.69
C ALA A 247 0.92 -16.72 -23.20
N MET A 248 1.74 -17.43 -23.98
CA MET A 248 1.43 -18.80 -24.41
C MET A 248 1.34 -19.74 -23.20
N VAL A 249 2.26 -19.62 -22.24
CA VAL A 249 2.22 -20.39 -20.99
C VAL A 249 0.92 -20.15 -20.22
N LEU A 250 0.49 -18.89 -20.07
CA LEU A 250 -0.78 -18.57 -19.41
C LEU A 250 -1.98 -19.16 -20.17
N TRP A 251 -1.96 -19.12 -21.50
CA TRP A 251 -3.02 -19.69 -22.33
C TRP A 251 -3.10 -21.20 -22.18
N GLU A 252 -1.99 -21.92 -22.32
CA GLU A 252 -1.92 -23.36 -22.12
C GLU A 252 -2.39 -23.74 -20.71
N ALA A 253 -2.06 -22.94 -19.70
CA ALA A 253 -2.49 -23.22 -18.34
C ALA A 253 -4.01 -23.13 -18.16
N CYS A 254 -4.66 -22.18 -18.84
CA CYS A 254 -6.11 -22.07 -18.89
C CYS A 254 -6.75 -23.26 -19.62
N GLN A 255 -6.12 -23.77 -20.69
CA GLN A 255 -6.64 -24.91 -21.45
C GLN A 255 -6.50 -26.24 -20.70
N GLN A 256 -5.34 -26.51 -20.11
CA GLN A 256 -4.99 -27.82 -19.56
C GLN A 256 -5.41 -27.98 -18.09
N LYS A 257 -5.33 -26.90 -17.29
CA LYS A 257 -5.76 -26.84 -15.88
C LYS A 257 -5.14 -27.89 -14.95
N THR A 258 -4.04 -28.55 -15.34
CA THR A 258 -3.32 -29.51 -14.48
C THR A 258 -2.50 -28.80 -13.41
N GLY A 259 -2.09 -29.52 -12.36
CA GLY A 259 -1.29 -28.95 -11.28
C GLY A 259 0.05 -28.36 -11.76
N GLU A 260 0.71 -29.00 -12.73
CA GLU A 260 1.93 -28.49 -13.36
C GLU A 260 1.69 -27.15 -14.06
N HIS A 261 0.61 -27.05 -14.84
CA HIS A 261 0.25 -25.82 -15.53
C HIS A 261 -0.16 -24.70 -14.57
N LYS A 262 -0.81 -25.03 -13.44
CA LYS A 262 -1.09 -24.07 -12.37
C LYS A 262 0.21 -23.51 -11.78
N ASN A 263 1.23 -24.34 -11.58
CA ASN A 263 2.54 -23.90 -11.10
C ASN A 263 3.23 -22.96 -12.09
N LEU A 264 3.18 -23.26 -13.40
CA LEU A 264 3.72 -22.39 -14.43
C LEU A 264 3.02 -21.02 -14.47
N LEU A 265 1.69 -21.02 -14.37
CA LEU A 265 0.90 -19.80 -14.31
C LEU A 265 1.26 -18.95 -13.09
N GLN A 266 1.42 -19.57 -11.91
CA GLN A 266 1.88 -18.89 -10.70
C GLN A 266 3.29 -18.30 -10.87
N MET A 267 4.21 -19.06 -11.47
CA MET A 267 5.57 -18.60 -11.71
C MET A 267 5.60 -17.32 -12.55
N VAL A 268 4.79 -17.24 -13.61
CA VAL A 268 4.67 -16.04 -14.43
C VAL A 268 4.07 -14.88 -13.61
N LEU A 269 2.88 -15.07 -13.04
CA LEU A 269 2.12 -13.99 -12.39
C LEU A 269 2.77 -13.45 -11.11
N CYS A 270 3.46 -14.28 -10.33
CA CYS A 270 4.08 -13.86 -9.08
C CYS A 270 5.49 -13.26 -9.27
N ASN A 271 6.25 -13.69 -10.30
CA ASN A 271 7.66 -13.31 -10.41
C ASN A 271 7.97 -12.26 -11.47
N LYS A 272 7.23 -12.19 -12.58
CA LYS A 272 7.55 -11.23 -13.66
C LYS A 272 7.25 -9.79 -13.21
N SER A 273 8.01 -8.83 -13.76
CA SER A 273 7.80 -7.42 -13.43
C SER A 273 6.41 -6.94 -13.85
N TYR A 274 5.94 -5.85 -13.22
CA TYR A 274 4.64 -5.27 -13.57
C TYR A 274 4.59 -4.85 -15.05
N GLN A 275 5.67 -4.28 -15.57
CA GLN A 275 5.82 -3.89 -16.96
C GLN A 275 5.78 -5.11 -17.89
N GLN A 276 6.46 -6.20 -17.52
CA GLN A 276 6.44 -7.45 -18.28
C GLN A 276 5.02 -8.03 -18.31
N LEU A 277 4.37 -8.17 -17.15
CA LEU A 277 3.03 -8.74 -17.05
C LEU A 277 1.98 -7.93 -17.83
N TRP A 278 2.12 -6.61 -17.86
CA TRP A 278 1.24 -5.77 -18.67
C TRP A 278 1.32 -6.14 -20.16
N MET A 279 2.52 -6.34 -20.71
CA MET A 279 2.68 -6.81 -22.10
C MET A 279 2.22 -8.26 -22.28
N VAL A 280 2.50 -9.14 -21.31
CA VAL A 280 2.02 -10.53 -21.32
C VAL A 280 0.51 -10.59 -21.46
N PHE A 281 -0.23 -9.73 -20.76
CA PHE A 281 -1.70 -9.71 -20.85
C PHE A 281 -2.22 -9.23 -22.20
N GLN A 282 -1.47 -8.36 -22.89
CA GLN A 282 -1.80 -7.95 -24.26
C GLN A 282 -1.56 -9.09 -25.24
N GLU A 283 -0.40 -9.75 -25.15
CA GLU A 283 -0.10 -10.89 -26.00
C GLU A 283 -1.03 -12.07 -25.72
N PHE A 284 -1.45 -12.27 -24.48
CA PHE A 284 -2.45 -13.28 -24.14
C PHE A 284 -3.77 -13.03 -24.87
N GLN A 285 -4.24 -11.78 -24.90
CA GLN A 285 -5.44 -11.39 -25.64
C GLN A 285 -5.26 -11.59 -27.15
N ASN A 286 -4.06 -11.31 -27.69
CA ASN A 286 -3.76 -11.52 -29.11
C ASN A 286 -3.79 -13.01 -29.50
N ILE A 287 -3.24 -13.88 -28.65
CA ILE A 287 -3.15 -15.33 -28.88
C ILE A 287 -4.50 -16.02 -28.69
N SER A 288 -5.17 -15.72 -27.58
CA SER A 288 -6.38 -16.44 -27.15
C SER A 288 -7.68 -15.85 -27.68
N GLY A 289 -7.67 -14.57 -28.06
CA GLY A 289 -8.89 -13.81 -28.34
C GLY A 289 -9.73 -13.47 -27.10
N GLN A 290 -9.26 -13.76 -25.88
CA GLN A 290 -9.99 -13.56 -24.63
C GLN A 290 -9.20 -12.70 -23.63
N ASP A 291 -9.93 -11.98 -22.76
CA ASP A 291 -9.31 -11.25 -21.67
C ASP A 291 -8.78 -12.26 -20.64
N ILE A 292 -7.59 -12.00 -20.09
CA ILE A 292 -6.97 -12.91 -19.11
C ILE A 292 -7.82 -13.07 -17.84
N VAL A 293 -8.57 -12.05 -17.40
CA VAL A 293 -9.46 -12.17 -16.24
C VAL A 293 -10.62 -13.10 -16.56
N ASP A 294 -11.23 -12.94 -17.74
CA ASP A 294 -12.33 -13.81 -18.18
C ASP A 294 -11.85 -15.26 -18.33
N ALA A 295 -10.65 -15.46 -18.88
CA ALA A 295 -10.03 -16.78 -19.00
C ALA A 295 -9.79 -17.42 -17.62
N ILE A 296 -9.21 -16.68 -16.66
CA ILE A 296 -9.00 -17.16 -15.29
C ILE A 296 -10.33 -17.53 -14.62
N ASN A 297 -11.34 -16.67 -14.73
CA ASN A 297 -12.68 -16.88 -14.17
C ASN A 297 -13.41 -18.09 -14.79
N GLY A 298 -13.15 -18.40 -16.06
CA GLY A 298 -13.68 -19.59 -16.72
C GLY A 298 -12.89 -20.87 -16.45
N CYS A 299 -11.68 -20.76 -15.91
CA CYS A 299 -10.76 -21.89 -15.78
C CYS A 299 -10.56 -22.40 -14.37
N TYR A 300 -10.65 -21.51 -13.38
CA TYR A 300 -10.38 -21.82 -11.98
C TYR A 300 -11.52 -21.31 -11.10
N ASP A 301 -11.53 -21.74 -9.84
CA ASP A 301 -12.54 -21.41 -8.86
C ASP A 301 -11.94 -21.08 -7.48
N GLY A 302 -12.80 -20.57 -6.60
CA GLY A 302 -12.49 -20.25 -5.21
C GLY A 302 -11.36 -19.24 -5.05
N TYR A 303 -10.72 -19.25 -3.88
CA TYR A 303 -9.71 -18.25 -3.53
C TYR A 303 -8.45 -18.30 -4.38
N PHE A 304 -8.14 -19.45 -5.01
CA PHE A 304 -7.07 -19.50 -5.99
C PHE A 304 -7.40 -18.61 -7.20
N GLN A 305 -8.59 -18.74 -7.78
CA GLN A 305 -9.05 -17.89 -8.89
C GLN A 305 -9.14 -16.41 -8.49
N GLU A 306 -9.67 -16.11 -7.30
CA GLU A 306 -9.77 -14.74 -6.80
C GLU A 306 -8.38 -14.09 -6.63
N LEU A 307 -7.40 -14.82 -6.11
CA LEU A 307 -6.03 -14.34 -5.95
C LEU A 307 -5.36 -14.07 -7.30
N LEU A 308 -5.48 -14.98 -8.26
CA LEU A 308 -4.95 -14.78 -9.61
C LEU A 308 -5.55 -13.53 -10.27
N THR A 309 -6.87 -13.37 -10.14
CA THR A 309 -7.58 -12.20 -10.63
C THR A 309 -7.10 -10.92 -9.96
N ALA A 310 -6.90 -10.95 -8.63
CA ALA A 310 -6.39 -9.80 -7.88
C ALA A 310 -4.99 -9.37 -8.35
N ILE A 311 -4.08 -10.32 -8.63
CA ILE A 311 -2.75 -10.02 -9.18
C ILE A 311 -2.88 -9.31 -10.53
N VAL A 312 -3.68 -9.86 -11.46
CA VAL A 312 -3.90 -9.28 -12.78
C VAL A 312 -4.47 -7.86 -12.68
N LEU A 313 -5.49 -7.66 -11.84
CA LEU A 313 -6.13 -6.36 -11.67
C LEU A 313 -5.18 -5.33 -11.02
N CYS A 314 -4.37 -5.75 -10.04
CA CYS A 314 -3.35 -4.89 -9.43
C CYS A 314 -2.27 -4.46 -10.42
N VAL A 315 -1.87 -5.35 -11.33
CA VAL A 315 -0.91 -5.04 -12.39
C VAL A 315 -1.50 -4.03 -13.40
N ARG A 316 -2.78 -4.19 -13.76
CA ARG A 316 -3.45 -3.30 -14.72
C ARG A 316 -3.69 -1.90 -14.15
N ASP A 317 -4.36 -1.84 -13.00
CA ASP A 317 -4.69 -0.60 -12.31
C ASP A 317 -5.08 -0.91 -10.86
N LYS A 318 -4.12 -0.76 -9.95
CA LYS A 318 -4.28 -0.98 -8.51
C LYS A 318 -5.40 -0.12 -7.90
N ALA A 319 -5.61 1.11 -8.37
CA ALA A 319 -6.67 1.95 -7.85
C ALA A 319 -8.05 1.43 -8.28
N SER A 320 -8.18 0.95 -9.53
CA SER A 320 -9.40 0.29 -10.01
C SER A 320 -9.67 -1.04 -9.29
N TYR A 321 -8.62 -1.80 -8.92
CA TYR A 321 -8.76 -2.99 -8.06
C TYR A 321 -9.37 -2.63 -6.70
N PHE A 322 -8.84 -1.65 -5.98
CA PHE A 322 -9.39 -1.26 -4.68
C PHE A 322 -10.77 -0.62 -4.78
N ALA A 323 -11.07 0.09 -5.86
CA ALA A 323 -12.43 0.58 -6.12
C ALA A 323 -13.42 -0.58 -6.26
N TYR A 324 -13.04 -1.63 -6.99
CA TYR A 324 -13.82 -2.88 -7.10
C TYR A 324 -14.00 -3.57 -5.75
N ARG A 325 -12.92 -3.72 -4.98
CA ARG A 325 -12.96 -4.34 -3.65
C ARG A 325 -13.86 -3.58 -2.68
N LEU A 326 -13.82 -2.25 -2.69
CA LEU A 326 -14.73 -1.42 -1.90
C LEU A 326 -16.19 -1.60 -2.32
N TYR A 327 -16.47 -1.68 -3.63
CA TYR A 327 -17.84 -1.87 -4.11
C TYR A 327 -18.40 -3.20 -3.63
N ASN A 328 -17.66 -4.29 -3.84
CA ASN A 328 -18.08 -5.62 -3.40
C ASN A 328 -18.24 -5.69 -1.88
N ALA A 329 -17.31 -5.09 -1.13
CA ALA A 329 -17.41 -5.03 0.33
C ALA A 329 -18.66 -4.29 0.80
N ILE A 330 -19.08 -3.22 0.10
CA ILE A 330 -20.26 -2.44 0.49
C ILE A 330 -21.56 -3.13 0.05
N HIS A 331 -21.64 -3.60 -1.21
CA HIS A 331 -22.90 -4.01 -1.84
C HIS A 331 -23.11 -5.53 -1.86
N GLU A 332 -22.08 -6.30 -2.15
CA GLU A 332 -22.22 -7.74 -2.41
C GLU A 332 -22.08 -8.57 -1.12
N LEU A 333 -21.23 -8.12 -0.20
CA LEU A 333 -20.96 -8.79 1.08
C LEU A 333 -21.81 -8.26 2.25
N GLY A 334 -22.78 -7.37 1.99
CA GLY A 334 -23.64 -6.79 3.03
C GLY A 334 -22.88 -5.88 4.00
N PHE A 335 -22.13 -4.91 3.47
CA PHE A 335 -21.25 -4.00 4.20
C PHE A 335 -20.21 -4.70 5.09
N HIS A 336 -19.18 -5.25 4.46
CA HIS A 336 -18.04 -5.89 5.12
C HIS A 336 -17.09 -4.86 5.75
N ASN A 337 -17.42 -4.44 6.99
CA ASN A 337 -16.71 -3.40 7.74
C ASN A 337 -15.18 -3.55 7.74
N LYS A 338 -14.66 -4.76 7.99
CA LYS A 338 -13.20 -5.00 8.04
C LYS A 338 -12.50 -4.62 6.72
N THR A 339 -13.05 -5.03 5.58
CA THR A 339 -12.48 -4.71 4.25
C THR A 339 -12.56 -3.22 3.97
N VAL A 340 -13.70 -2.59 4.28
CA VAL A 340 -13.89 -1.13 4.08
C VAL A 340 -12.87 -0.35 4.91
N ILE A 341 -12.74 -0.67 6.20
CA ILE A 341 -11.80 0.00 7.11
C ILE A 341 -10.36 -0.21 6.62
N ARG A 342 -9.96 -1.45 6.36
CA ARG A 342 -8.61 -1.80 5.90
C ARG A 342 -8.21 -1.01 4.66
N ILE A 343 -9.07 -0.99 3.64
CA ILE A 343 -8.76 -0.28 2.39
C ILE A 343 -8.69 1.24 2.64
N LEU A 344 -9.67 1.82 3.34
CA LEU A 344 -9.68 3.26 3.57
C LEU A 344 -8.47 3.72 4.37
N VAL A 345 -8.12 3.02 5.45
CA VAL A 345 -6.93 3.32 6.26
C VAL A 345 -5.66 3.15 5.43
N ALA A 346 -5.43 1.96 4.85
CA ALA A 346 -4.18 1.63 4.17
C ALA A 346 -3.92 2.46 2.90
N ARG A 347 -4.97 2.96 2.23
CA ARG A 347 -4.85 3.74 0.99
C ARG A 347 -4.95 5.25 1.19
N SER A 348 -5.33 5.72 2.39
CA SER A 348 -5.60 7.14 2.70
C SER A 348 -4.46 8.09 2.37
N GLU A 349 -3.21 7.67 2.46
CA GLU A 349 -2.02 8.50 2.20
C GLU A 349 -1.30 8.12 0.89
N ILE A 350 -1.91 7.25 0.06
CA ILE A 350 -1.29 6.70 -1.15
C ILE A 350 -2.07 7.13 -2.41
N ASP A 351 -3.28 6.59 -2.59
CA ASP A 351 -4.05 6.71 -3.83
C ASP A 351 -5.57 6.68 -3.61
N LEU A 352 -6.05 6.88 -2.38
CA LEU A 352 -7.49 6.85 -2.08
C LEU A 352 -8.29 7.87 -2.91
N MET A 353 -7.68 8.97 -3.34
CA MET A 353 -8.33 9.90 -4.25
C MET A 353 -8.56 9.29 -5.64
N THR A 354 -7.54 8.65 -6.21
CA THR A 354 -7.64 7.94 -7.48
C THR A 354 -8.66 6.80 -7.36
N ILE A 355 -8.66 6.06 -6.25
CA ILE A 355 -9.64 5.00 -5.97
C ILE A 355 -11.07 5.56 -6.02
N ARG A 356 -11.32 6.70 -5.38
CA ARG A 356 -12.64 7.37 -5.41
C ARG A 356 -13.07 7.74 -6.82
N GLN A 357 -12.15 8.27 -7.64
CA GLN A 357 -12.42 8.60 -9.04
C GLN A 357 -12.76 7.35 -9.85
N ARG A 358 -11.99 6.26 -9.71
CA ARG A 358 -12.25 4.98 -10.38
C ARG A 358 -13.58 4.37 -9.94
N TYR A 359 -13.90 4.47 -8.65
CA TYR A 359 -15.17 4.01 -8.10
C TYR A 359 -16.36 4.74 -8.75
N LYS A 360 -16.34 6.08 -8.74
CA LYS A 360 -17.39 6.91 -9.36
C LYS A 360 -17.52 6.64 -10.85
N ALA A 361 -16.40 6.55 -11.57
CA ALA A 361 -16.39 6.28 -13.00
C ALA A 361 -16.99 4.91 -13.35
N ARG A 362 -16.77 3.89 -12.51
CA ARG A 362 -17.24 2.52 -12.75
C ARG A 362 -18.69 2.28 -12.32
N TYR A 363 -19.12 2.87 -11.20
CA TYR A 363 -20.40 2.54 -10.56
C TYR A 363 -21.44 3.67 -10.61
N GLY A 364 -21.07 4.84 -11.11
CA GLY A 364 -21.97 5.99 -11.28
C GLY A 364 -22.32 6.74 -9.97
N LYS A 365 -22.11 6.13 -8.81
CA LYS A 365 -22.24 6.74 -7.49
C LYS A 365 -20.87 6.94 -6.85
N SER A 366 -20.72 7.97 -6.03
CA SER A 366 -19.47 8.20 -5.30
C SER A 366 -19.32 7.21 -4.14
N LEU A 367 -18.08 6.88 -3.79
CA LEU A 367 -17.79 6.06 -2.61
C LEU A 367 -18.40 6.66 -1.33
N CYS A 368 -18.37 7.99 -1.20
CA CYS A 368 -18.96 8.68 -0.04
C CYS A 368 -20.48 8.56 -0.02
N HIS A 369 -21.16 8.63 -1.17
CA HIS A 369 -22.60 8.37 -1.26
C HIS A 369 -22.93 6.99 -0.67
N ASP A 370 -22.22 5.95 -1.08
CA ASP A 370 -22.51 4.60 -0.64
C ASP A 370 -22.14 4.38 0.83
N ILE A 371 -21.05 4.97 1.33
CA ILE A 371 -20.74 4.98 2.77
C ILE A 371 -21.87 5.61 3.59
N ARG A 372 -22.44 6.75 3.17
CA ARG A 372 -23.59 7.37 3.85
C ARG A 372 -24.84 6.52 3.82
N HIS A 373 -25.03 5.74 2.76
CA HIS A 373 -26.21 4.90 2.61
C HIS A 373 -26.18 3.69 3.55
N PHE A 374 -25.00 3.10 3.78
CA PHE A 374 -24.87 1.82 4.47
C PHE A 374 -24.24 1.89 5.87
N SER A 375 -23.74 3.04 6.31
CA SER A 375 -23.19 3.23 7.65
C SER A 375 -23.86 4.40 8.37
N SER A 376 -23.67 4.51 9.69
CA SER A 376 -24.25 5.60 10.48
C SER A 376 -23.35 6.06 11.64
N GLY A 377 -23.65 7.24 12.18
CA GLY A 377 -23.05 7.77 13.41
C GLY A 377 -21.56 8.12 13.29
N HIS A 378 -20.81 8.00 14.38
CA HIS A 378 -19.38 8.34 14.40
C HIS A 378 -18.53 7.46 13.49
N TYR A 379 -18.96 6.21 13.26
CA TYR A 379 -18.29 5.32 12.31
C TYR A 379 -18.39 5.85 10.88
N GLU A 380 -19.59 6.18 10.41
CA GLU A 380 -19.80 6.84 9.10
C GLU A 380 -18.97 8.12 8.99
N ARG A 381 -19.05 9.00 10.00
CA ARG A 381 -18.31 10.26 10.01
C ARG A 381 -16.80 10.05 9.90
N ALA A 382 -16.25 9.07 10.59
CA ALA A 382 -14.83 8.74 10.50
C ALA A 382 -14.44 8.27 9.09
N LEU A 383 -15.22 7.37 8.48
CA LEU A 383 -14.96 6.90 7.11
C LEU A 383 -15.04 8.05 6.09
N LEU A 384 -16.05 8.91 6.20
CA LEU A 384 -16.20 10.07 5.33
C LEU A 384 -15.07 11.09 5.51
N ALA A 385 -14.60 11.29 6.75
CA ALA A 385 -13.48 12.18 7.03
C ALA A 385 -12.18 11.67 6.39
N ILE A 386 -11.92 10.36 6.42
CA ILE A 386 -10.81 9.73 5.68
C ILE A 386 -10.98 9.95 4.16
N CYS A 387 -12.19 9.84 3.64
CA CYS A 387 -12.48 10.07 2.22
C CYS A 387 -12.49 11.57 1.82
N LYS A 388 -12.36 12.50 2.77
CA LYS A 388 -12.54 13.96 2.57
C LYS A 388 -13.92 14.36 2.02
N GLY A 389 -14.98 13.63 2.39
CA GLY A 389 -16.37 13.93 1.98
C GLY A 389 -16.60 13.90 0.46
N ASP A 390 -17.77 14.38 -0.01
CA ASP A 390 -17.98 14.67 -1.44
C ASP A 390 -17.62 16.12 -1.73
N VAL A 391 -16.38 16.54 -1.43
CA VAL A 391 -15.94 17.84 -1.93
C VAL A 391 -16.07 17.77 -3.46
N GLU A 392 -17.01 18.56 -3.98
CA GLU A 392 -17.69 18.39 -5.26
C GLU A 392 -16.74 18.47 -6.47
N ASP A 393 -17.19 17.86 -7.58
CA ASP A 393 -16.61 17.85 -8.93
C ASP A 393 -15.22 17.20 -9.12
N TYR A 394 -15.15 15.88 -8.96
CA TYR A 394 -14.23 15.04 -9.76
C TYR A 394 -14.82 14.72 -11.13
#